data_AF-A0A528FKX0-F1
#
_entry.id   AF-A0A528FKX0-F1
#
_cell.length_a   1.000
_cell.length_b   1.000
_cell.length_c   1.000
_cell.angle_alpha   90.00
_cell.angle_beta   90.00
_cell.angle_gamma   90.00
#
_symmetry.space_group_name_H-M   'P 1'
#
loop_
_entity.id
_entity.type
_entity.pdbx_description
1 polymer ?
#
loop_
_entity_poly.entity_id
_entity_poly.type
_entity_poly.pdbx_seq_one_letter_code
_entity_poly.pdbx_strand_id
1 'polypeptide(L)'
;EWTVADRYATDAMFDGMPLGWDATRYRIQPAPADRLLGEGDFVDLGDRAFEVIHTPGHSPGGIALYERKTGILLSGDIVYD
;
A
#
# COMPACT_ATOMS: atom_id res chain seq x y z
N GLU A 1 -2.29 -10.69 14.35
CA GLU A 1 -1.44 -9.49 14.33
C GLU A 1 -0.70 -9.48 13.00
N TRP A 2 -1.18 -8.71 12.02
CA TRP A 2 -0.71 -8.79 10.62
C TRP A 2 0.33 -7.72 10.27
N THR A 3 0.62 -6.81 11.20
CA THR A 3 1.67 -5.80 11.07
C THR A 3 2.36 -5.67 12.44
N VAL A 4 3.62 -5.23 12.45
CA VAL A 4 4.34 -4.83 13.68
C VAL A 4 4.17 -3.34 13.97
N ALA A 5 3.27 -2.65 13.24
CA ALA A 5 3.12 -1.20 13.30
C ALA A 5 2.87 -0.71 14.72
N ASP A 6 2.04 -1.42 15.50
CA ASP A 6 1.73 -1.02 16.89
C ASP A 6 2.96 -0.96 17.82
N ARG A 7 4.05 -1.67 17.47
CA ARG A 7 5.31 -1.65 18.25
C ARG A 7 6.24 -0.51 17.85
N TYR A 8 6.13 -0.03 16.62
CA TYR A 8 7.06 0.94 16.06
C TYR A 8 6.40 2.31 15.89
N ALA A 9 5.18 2.38 15.35
CA ALA A 9 4.36 3.57 15.13
C ALA A 9 3.66 4.06 16.41
N THR A 10 4.45 4.41 17.43
CA THR A 10 3.92 4.94 18.71
C THR A 10 3.79 6.46 18.67
N ASP A 11 3.01 7.04 19.59
CA ASP A 11 2.86 8.49 19.74
C ASP A 11 4.21 9.20 19.94
N ALA A 12 5.22 8.51 20.50
CA ALA A 12 6.56 9.04 20.69
C ALA A 12 7.34 9.32 19.39
N MET A 13 6.87 8.82 18.25
CA MET A 13 7.47 9.14 16.93
C MET A 13 7.13 10.55 16.43
N PHE A 14 6.14 11.21 17.01
CA PHE A 14 5.64 12.49 16.53
C PHE A 14 6.09 13.62 17.45
N ASP A 15 6.68 14.68 16.88
CA ASP A 15 7.09 15.88 17.63
C ASP A 15 5.89 16.68 18.20
N GLY A 16 4.69 16.39 17.71
CA GLY A 16 3.46 16.98 18.19
C GLY A 16 2.25 16.42 17.46
N MET A 17 1.11 16.42 18.13
CA MET A 17 -0.15 15.98 17.55
C MET A 17 -1.11 17.17 17.38
N PRO A 18 -2.01 17.13 16.39
CA PRO A 18 -3.09 18.11 16.29
C PRO A 18 -3.88 18.19 17.60
N LEU A 19 -4.35 19.40 17.95
CA LEU A 19 -5.17 19.59 19.15
C LEU A 19 -6.42 18.72 19.08
N GLY A 20 -6.63 17.88 20.11
CA GLY A 20 -7.78 16.98 20.19
C GLY A 20 -7.62 15.67 19.40
N TRP A 21 -6.41 15.35 18.92
CA TRP A 21 -6.12 14.06 18.29
C TRP A 21 -6.38 12.88 19.24
N ASP A 22 -7.00 11.83 18.71
CA ASP A 22 -7.20 10.55 19.37
C ASP A 22 -7.13 9.43 18.31
N ALA A 23 -6.02 8.71 18.28
CA ALA A 23 -5.80 7.61 17.34
C ALA A 23 -6.88 6.53 17.42
N THR A 24 -7.48 6.33 18.61
CA THR A 24 -8.53 5.32 18.81
C THR A 24 -9.85 5.70 18.15
N ARG A 25 -10.07 7.00 17.89
CA ARG A 25 -11.27 7.55 17.22
C ARG A 25 -11.08 7.78 15.73
N TYR A 26 -9.84 7.82 15.25
CA TYR A 26 -9.56 8.02 13.84
C TYR A 26 -10.16 6.89 12.99
N ARG A 27 -10.95 7.26 11.98
CA ARG A 27 -11.54 6.32 11.01
C ARG A 27 -11.43 6.94 9.63
N ILE A 28 -11.03 6.14 8.64
CA ILE A 28 -11.09 6.50 7.23
C ILE A 28 -12.40 5.94 6.67
N GLN A 29 -13.09 6.71 5.83
CA GLN A 29 -14.24 6.19 5.10
C GLN A 29 -13.79 5.03 4.19
N PRO A 30 -14.38 3.83 4.30
CA PRO A 30 -13.97 2.71 3.46
C PRO A 30 -14.23 3.01 1.98
N ALA A 31 -13.26 2.66 1.14
CA ALA A 31 -13.41 2.59 -0.31
C ALA A 31 -13.40 1.09 -0.70
N PRO A 32 -14.57 0.47 -0.97
CA PRO A 32 -14.60 -0.94 -1.36
C PRO A 32 -13.89 -1.12 -2.70
N ALA A 33 -13.13 -2.21 -2.82
CA ALA A 33 -12.50 -2.55 -4.09
C ALA A 33 -13.54 -3.11 -5.06
N ASP A 34 -13.61 -2.55 -6.27
CA ASP A 34 -14.45 -3.08 -7.35
C ASP A 34 -13.93 -4.42 -7.89
N ARG A 35 -12.61 -4.61 -7.80
CA ARG A 35 -11.90 -5.79 -8.30
C ARG A 35 -10.71 -6.10 -7.38
N LEU A 36 -10.53 -7.38 -7.07
CA LEU A 36 -9.32 -7.88 -6.43
C LEU A 36 -8.30 -8.26 -7.51
N LEU A 37 -7.03 -8.02 -7.22
CA LEU A 37 -5.91 -8.29 -8.12
C LEU A 37 -5.07 -9.46 -7.60
N GLY A 38 -4.66 -10.35 -8.50
CA GLY A 38 -3.72 -11.44 -8.23
C GLY A 38 -2.44 -11.34 -9.07
N GLU A 39 -1.48 -12.22 -8.77
CA GLU A 39 -0.25 -12.39 -9.56
C GLU A 39 -0.54 -12.51 -11.06
N GLY A 40 0.17 -11.74 -11.88
CA GLY A 40 0.07 -11.79 -13.34
C GLY A 40 -1.19 -11.13 -13.94
N ASP A 41 -2.09 -10.60 -13.11
CA ASP A 41 -3.21 -9.78 -13.59
C ASP A 41 -2.70 -8.51 -14.26
N PHE A 42 -3.51 -7.97 -15.17
CA PHE A 42 -3.25 -6.67 -15.78
C PHE A 42 -4.29 -5.63 -15.37
N VAL A 43 -3.80 -4.44 -15.03
CA VAL A 43 -4.58 -3.21 -14.94
C VAL A 43 -4.41 -2.46 -16.25
N ASP A 44 -5.44 -2.53 -17.09
CA ASP A 44 -5.47 -1.89 -18.41
C ASP A 44 -6.17 -0.53 -18.33
N LEU A 45 -5.45 0.52 -18.73
CA LEU A 45 -5.92 1.91 -18.79
C LEU A 45 -6.13 2.38 -20.24
N GLY A 46 -6.00 1.48 -21.22
CA GLY A 46 -6.10 1.74 -22.65
C GLY A 46 -4.73 1.94 -23.29
N ASP A 47 -4.08 3.07 -23.05
CA ASP A 47 -2.76 3.37 -23.64
C ASP A 47 -1.58 2.83 -22.81
N ARG A 48 -1.88 2.36 -21.60
CA ARG A 48 -0.95 1.80 -20.62
C ARG A 48 -1.54 0.55 -19.97
N ALA A 49 -0.69 -0.42 -19.71
CA ALA A 49 -1.06 -1.65 -19.02
C ALA A 49 0.01 -2.01 -17.99
N PHE A 50 -0.44 -2.36 -16.79
CA PHE A 50 0.44 -2.72 -15.68
C PHE A 50 0.19 -4.16 -15.26
N GLU A 51 1.25 -4.96 -15.27
CA GLU A 51 1.25 -6.30 -14.71
C GLU A 51 1.38 -6.24 -13.20
N VAL A 52 0.57 -7.02 -12.51
CA VAL A 52 0.61 -7.18 -11.07
C VAL A 52 1.68 -8.20 -10.71
N ILE A 53 2.61 -7.80 -9.85
CA ILE A 53 3.62 -8.66 -9.22
C ILE A 53 3.29 -8.72 -7.73
N HIS A 54 2.95 -9.89 -7.24
CA HIS A 54 2.61 -10.13 -5.84
C HIS A 54 3.87 -10.10 -4.98
N THR A 55 3.84 -9.27 -3.94
CA THR A 55 4.99 -8.96 -3.09
C THR A 55 4.63 -9.11 -1.61
N PRO A 56 4.18 -10.31 -1.18
CA PRO A 56 3.76 -10.52 0.19
C PRO A 56 4.95 -10.38 1.16
N GLY A 57 4.70 -9.75 2.31
CA GLY A 57 5.73 -9.53 3.32
C GLY A 57 5.36 -8.38 4.25
N HIS A 58 5.63 -7.14 3.83
CA HIS A 58 5.21 -5.94 4.56
C HIS A 58 3.70 -5.93 4.84
N SER A 59 2.92 -6.36 3.84
CA SER A 59 1.52 -6.75 4.01
C SER A 59 1.23 -8.05 3.27
N PRO A 60 0.20 -8.83 3.66
CA PRO A 60 -0.15 -10.08 2.97
C PRO A 60 -0.62 -9.87 1.51
N GLY A 61 -1.22 -8.70 1.24
CA GLY A 61 -1.76 -8.33 -0.07
C GLY A 61 -0.89 -7.34 -0.84
N GLY A 62 0.37 -7.15 -0.45
CA GLY A 62 1.29 -6.23 -1.13
C GLY A 62 1.48 -6.63 -2.60
N ILE A 63 1.44 -5.64 -3.48
CA ILE A 63 1.72 -5.80 -4.91
C ILE A 63 2.63 -4.68 -5.41
N ALA A 64 3.38 -4.97 -6.47
CA ALA A 64 3.98 -3.98 -7.34
C ALA A 64 3.30 -3.98 -8.71
N LEU A 65 3.36 -2.86 -9.42
CA LEU A 65 2.77 -2.69 -10.75
C LEU A 65 3.87 -2.39 -11.77
N TYR A 66 4.06 -3.28 -12.74
CA TYR A 66 5.11 -3.18 -13.74
C TYR A 66 4.57 -2.85 -15.13
N GLU A 67 5.05 -1.76 -15.72
CA GLU A 67 4.73 -1.38 -17.10
C GLU A 67 5.86 -1.81 -18.05
N ARG A 68 5.64 -2.91 -18.78
CA ARG A 68 6.64 -3.49 -19.71
C ARG A 68 7.12 -2.53 -20.79
N LYS A 69 6.24 -1.65 -21.28
CA LYS A 69 6.54 -0.72 -22.39
C LYS A 69 7.60 0.32 -22.02
N THR A 70 7.61 0.78 -20.76
CA THR A 70 8.46 1.86 -20.28
C THR A 70 9.53 1.36 -19.31
N GLY A 71 9.36 0.17 -18.74
CA GLY A 71 10.20 -0.36 -17.67
C GLY A 71 9.91 0.26 -16.29
N ILE A 72 8.83 1.04 -16.15
CA ILE A 72 8.44 1.64 -14.86
C ILE A 72 7.93 0.56 -13.92
N LEU A 73 8.44 0.56 -12.69
CA LEU A 73 7.92 -0.23 -11.57
C LEU A 73 7.37 0.71 -10.49
N LEU A 74 6.09 0.57 -10.18
CA LEU A 74 5.51 1.12 -8.96
C LEU A 74 5.67 0.05 -7.88
N SER A 75 6.73 0.15 -7.08
CA SER A 75 7.13 -0.89 -6.12
C SER A 75 6.26 -0.98 -4.87
N GLY A 76 5.40 0.01 -4.62
CA GLY A 76 4.76 0.16 -3.32
C GLY A 76 5.80 0.48 -2.25
N ASP A 77 5.76 -0.27 -1.15
CA ASP A 77 6.54 -0.06 0.07
C ASP A 77 7.61 -1.14 0.30
N ILE A 78 8.12 -1.77 -0.77
CA ILE A 78 9.07 -2.89 -0.67
C ILE A 78 10.51 -2.57 -1.10
N VAL A 79 10.75 -1.42 -1.75
CA VAL A 79 12.08 -0.99 -2.20
C VAL A 79 12.40 0.38 -1.63
N TYR A 80 13.51 0.49 -0.91
CA TYR A 80 14.05 1.71 -0.30
C TYR A 80 15.56 1.80 -0.61
N ASP A 81 16.13 3.00 -0.49
CA ASP A 81 17.59 3.26 -0.47
C ASP A 81 18.09 3.37 0.97
#